data_AF-A0A3L6QU12-F1
#
_entry.id   AF-A0A3L6QU12-F1
#
_cell.length_a   1.000
_cell.length_b   1.000
_cell.length_c   1.000
_cell.angle_alpha   90.00
_cell.angle_beta   90.00
_cell.angle_gamma   90.00
#
_symmetry.space_group_name_H-M   'P 1'
#
loop_
_entity.id
_entity.type
_entity.pdbx_description
1 polymer ?
#
loop_
_entity_poly.entity_id
_entity_poly.type
_entity_poly.pdbx_seq_one_letter_code
_entity_poly.pdbx_strand_id
1 'polypeptide(L)'
;MAPWPEQFHAVVVTNLTARGGRLEVIDLYYDWPRGRDLNLVRLQLPDGGEPPLRNVEWANGTAYMLDAASCRTFQFAVGLLPPDWKARGAAYLGRARVDGFDCHVWSNFLFARYYEDVATGRPVAWNFIGMERHVLSFEPGGVLEDSSMWQAPAYCFDGSNGGDAADGVDGHGSRADLVNSMIRFAGAPAAAASFDQ
;
A
#
# COMPACT_ATOMS: atom_id res chain seq x y z
N MET A 1 -4.15 21.44 -9.89
CA MET A 1 -4.56 20.24 -9.13
C MET A 1 -4.35 20.50 -7.66
N ALA A 2 -5.27 20.04 -6.82
CA ALA A 2 -5.07 20.09 -5.38
C ALA A 2 -4.02 19.04 -4.97
N PRO A 3 -3.05 19.40 -4.09
CA PRO A 3 -2.17 18.42 -3.46
C PRO A 3 -2.97 17.51 -2.53
N TRP A 4 -2.40 16.38 -2.14
CA TRP A 4 -2.92 15.63 -1.02
C TRP A 4 -2.81 16.44 0.28
N PRO A 5 -3.63 16.13 1.30
CA PRO A 5 -3.38 16.57 2.66
C PRO A 5 -2.01 16.08 3.14
N GLU A 6 -1.32 16.88 3.98
CA GLU A 6 -0.06 16.45 4.60
C GLU A 6 -0.24 15.25 5.54
N GLN A 7 -1.44 15.10 6.10
CA GLN A 7 -1.81 13.97 6.95
C GLN A 7 -3.23 13.54 6.60
N PHE A 8 -3.50 12.23 6.62
CA PHE A 8 -4.86 11.72 6.51
C PHE A 8 -4.99 10.32 7.10
N HIS A 9 -6.22 9.97 7.46
CA HIS A 9 -6.66 8.59 7.67
C HIS A 9 -7.60 8.18 6.54
N ALA A 10 -7.43 6.97 6.03
CA ALA A 10 -8.33 6.37 5.06
C ALA A 10 -8.66 4.94 5.48
N VAL A 11 -9.93 4.56 5.34
CA VAL A 11 -10.32 3.15 5.41
C VAL A 11 -10.46 2.66 3.98
N VAL A 12 -9.69 1.63 3.63
CA VAL A 12 -9.74 1.03 2.29
C VAL A 12 -10.03 -0.46 2.37
N VAL A 13 -10.66 -0.99 1.32
CA VAL A 13 -10.90 -2.43 1.17
C VAL A 13 -10.17 -2.95 -0.06
N THR A 14 -9.56 -4.13 0.06
CA THR A 14 -8.92 -4.81 -1.07
C THR A 14 -9.34 -6.27 -1.12
N ASN A 15 -9.66 -6.75 -2.32
CA ASN A 15 -10.07 -8.13 -2.53
C ASN A 15 -8.94 -8.92 -3.20
N LEU A 16 -8.28 -9.78 -2.41
CA LEU A 16 -7.19 -10.62 -2.88
C LEU A 16 -7.63 -12.06 -3.22
N THR A 17 -8.93 -12.37 -3.17
CA THR A 17 -9.45 -13.75 -3.33
C THR A 17 -9.07 -14.39 -4.67
N ALA A 18 -9.06 -13.63 -5.76
CA ALA A 18 -8.65 -14.12 -7.08
C ALA A 18 -7.17 -14.56 -7.13
N ARG A 19 -6.37 -14.20 -6.13
CA ARG A 19 -4.94 -14.53 -5.99
C ARG A 19 -4.68 -15.51 -4.82
N GLY A 20 -5.73 -16.14 -4.29
CA GLY A 20 -5.63 -17.03 -3.12
C GLY A 20 -5.53 -16.30 -1.78
N GLY A 21 -5.63 -14.97 -1.78
CA GLY A 21 -5.69 -14.16 -0.57
C GLY A 21 -7.11 -14.03 -0.01
N ARG A 22 -7.31 -13.03 0.86
CA ARG A 22 -8.59 -12.75 1.52
C ARG A 22 -9.05 -11.32 1.21
N LEU A 23 -10.28 -11.01 1.60
CA LEU A 23 -10.76 -9.63 1.65
C LEU A 23 -10.17 -8.96 2.90
N GLU A 24 -9.53 -7.81 2.73
CA GLU A 24 -8.89 -7.07 3.82
C GLU A 24 -9.50 -5.68 3.94
N VAL A 25 -9.67 -5.23 5.18
CA VAL A 25 -10.01 -3.84 5.50
C VAL A 25 -8.77 -3.22 6.13
N ILE A 26 -8.33 -2.10 5.59
CA ILE A 26 -7.04 -1.48 5.96
C ILE A 26 -7.34 -0.08 6.46
N ASP A 27 -6.92 0.22 7.69
CA ASP A 27 -6.75 1.60 8.15
C ASP A 27 -5.39 2.09 7.64
N LEU A 28 -5.39 3.01 6.68
CA LEU A 28 -4.19 3.68 6.20
C LEU A 28 -4.04 5.03 6.91
N TYR A 29 -2.92 5.21 7.59
CA TYR A 29 -2.51 6.50 8.14
C TYR A 29 -1.32 7.03 7.35
N TYR A 30 -1.43 8.25 6.84
CA TYR A 30 -0.37 8.95 6.13
C TYR A 30 0.07 10.16 6.94
N ASP A 31 1.38 10.32 7.17
CA ASP A 31 1.97 11.38 7.99
C ASP A 31 3.24 11.93 7.32
N TRP A 32 3.04 12.76 6.28
CA TRP A 32 4.13 13.32 5.49
C TRP A 32 5.14 14.17 6.28
N PRO A 33 4.73 15.04 7.23
CA PRO A 33 5.69 15.81 8.03
C PRO A 33 6.68 14.94 8.81
N ARG A 34 6.32 13.68 9.10
CA ARG A 34 7.18 12.69 9.75
C ARG A 34 7.69 11.61 8.80
N GLY A 35 7.42 11.74 7.50
CA GLY A 35 7.91 10.87 6.44
C GLY A 35 7.53 9.40 6.61
N ARG A 36 6.27 9.12 6.98
CA ARG A 36 5.81 7.76 7.31
C ARG A 36 4.36 7.49 6.92
N ASP A 37 4.05 6.23 6.63
CA ASP A 37 2.68 5.71 6.52
C ASP A 37 2.54 4.35 7.19
N LEU A 38 1.33 4.03 7.61
CA LEU A 38 0.99 2.77 8.26
C LEU A 38 -0.27 2.22 7.62
N ASN A 39 -0.16 1.03 7.06
CA ASN A 39 -1.29 0.19 6.68
C ASN A 39 -1.54 -0.80 7.82
N LEU A 40 -2.63 -0.60 8.57
CA LEU A 40 -3.08 -1.53 9.59
C LEU A 40 -4.13 -2.45 8.98
N VAL A 41 -3.69 -3.64 8.56
CA VAL A 41 -4.51 -4.61 7.83
C VAL A 41 -5.31 -5.45 8.82
N ARG A 42 -6.64 -5.37 8.70
CA ARG A 42 -7.59 -6.13 9.50
C ARG A 42 -8.34 -7.12 8.61
N LEU A 43 -8.59 -8.31 9.17
CA LEU A 43 -9.53 -9.25 8.59
C LEU A 43 -10.96 -8.85 9.01
N GLN A 44 -11.92 -8.95 8.10
CA GLN A 44 -13.33 -8.69 8.44
C GLN A 44 -13.88 -9.68 9.48
N LEU A 45 -13.36 -10.91 9.49
CA LEU A 45 -13.66 -11.94 10.47
C LEU A 45 -12.33 -12.53 10.97
N PRO A 46 -11.71 -11.92 11.99
CA PRO A 46 -10.48 -12.46 12.56
C PRO A 46 -10.82 -13.70 13.38
N ASP A 47 -10.07 -14.78 13.16
CA ASP A 47 -10.12 -15.95 14.05
C ASP A 47 -9.42 -15.57 15.37
N GLY A 48 -10.18 -15.39 16.45
CA GLY A 48 -9.65 -15.41 17.81
C GLY A 48 -8.62 -14.33 18.19
N GLY A 49 -8.77 -13.08 17.73
CA GLY A 49 -8.00 -11.95 18.27
C GLY A 49 -6.56 -11.85 17.77
N GLU A 50 -6.25 -12.38 16.58
CA GLU A 50 -4.96 -12.16 15.92
C GLU A 50 -4.64 -10.65 15.82
N PRO A 51 -3.44 -10.22 16.25
CA PRO A 51 -2.98 -8.85 16.06
C PRO A 51 -2.98 -8.50 14.56
N PRO A 52 -3.39 -7.28 14.18
CA PRO A 52 -3.42 -6.88 12.78
C PRO A 52 -2.01 -6.91 12.19
N LEU A 53 -1.92 -7.27 10.92
CA LEU A 53 -0.70 -7.11 10.14
C LEU A 53 -0.45 -5.62 9.97
N ARG A 54 0.76 -5.17 10.29
CA ARG A 54 1.19 -3.78 10.11
C ARG A 54 2.18 -3.72 8.98
N ASN A 55 1.96 -2.79 8.06
CA ASN A 55 2.98 -2.40 7.09
C ASN A 55 3.30 -0.92 7.31
N VAL A 56 4.45 -0.66 7.91
CA VAL A 56 4.97 0.69 8.20
C VAL A 56 5.98 1.03 7.11
N GLU A 57 5.75 2.08 6.35
CA GLU A 57 6.66 2.55 5.31
C GLU A 57 7.21 3.93 5.64
N TRP A 58 8.43 4.19 5.20
CA TRP A 58 9.19 5.41 5.48
C TRP A 58 9.60 6.10 4.19
N ALA A 59 9.70 7.43 4.23
CA ALA A 59 9.94 8.24 3.04
C ALA A 59 11.32 7.97 2.40
N ASN A 60 12.24 7.35 3.15
CA ASN A 60 13.53 6.89 2.64
C ASN A 60 13.46 5.54 1.89
N GLY A 61 12.25 4.99 1.70
CA GLY A 61 12.02 3.73 1.01
C GLY A 61 12.00 2.49 1.90
N THR A 62 12.42 2.59 3.16
CA THR A 62 12.37 1.44 4.07
C THR A 62 10.94 1.14 4.47
N ALA A 63 10.55 -0.15 4.45
CA ALA A 63 9.27 -0.58 4.98
C ALA A 63 9.41 -1.84 5.83
N TYR A 64 8.54 -1.98 6.82
CA TYR A 64 8.45 -3.13 7.70
C TYR A 64 7.03 -3.70 7.65
N MET A 65 6.91 -4.93 7.19
CA MET A 65 5.67 -5.69 7.28
C MET A 65 5.79 -6.68 8.42
N LEU A 66 5.01 -6.49 9.47
CA LEU A 66 5.17 -7.23 10.71
C LEU A 66 3.85 -7.55 11.40
N ASP A 67 3.88 -8.66 12.12
CA ASP A 67 2.85 -9.12 13.04
C ASP A 67 3.53 -9.61 14.33
N ALA A 68 2.76 -10.18 15.26
CA ALA A 68 3.30 -10.62 16.55
C ALA A 68 4.39 -11.71 16.46
N ALA A 69 4.51 -12.42 15.34
CA ALA A 69 5.41 -13.55 15.16
C ALA A 69 6.52 -13.32 14.12
N SER A 70 6.32 -12.39 13.19
CA SER A 70 7.21 -12.21 12.04
C SER A 70 7.39 -10.75 11.65
N CYS A 71 8.52 -10.46 10.99
CA CYS A 71 8.81 -9.17 10.40
C CYS A 71 9.56 -9.35 9.08
N ARG A 72 9.16 -8.64 8.04
CA ARG A 72 9.88 -8.58 6.76
C ARG A 72 10.22 -7.13 6.48
N THR A 73 11.47 -6.91 6.07
CA THR A 73 11.98 -5.59 5.72
C THR A 73 12.07 -5.46 4.21
N PHE A 74 11.58 -4.34 3.68
CA PHE A 74 11.61 -4.02 2.26
C PHE A 74 12.33 -2.69 2.04
N GLN A 75 12.88 -2.53 0.84
CA GLN A 75 13.41 -1.27 0.35
C GLN A 75 12.74 -0.93 -0.97
N PHE A 76 11.88 0.09 -0.96
CA PHE A 76 11.19 0.62 -2.13
C PHE A 76 11.92 1.87 -2.63
N ALA A 77 12.41 1.84 -3.86
CA ALA A 77 13.19 2.95 -4.43
C ALA A 77 12.42 4.28 -4.48
N VAL A 78 11.08 4.24 -4.55
CA VAL A 78 10.26 5.46 -4.61
C VAL A 78 9.87 5.98 -3.22
N GLY A 79 9.84 5.12 -2.20
CA GLY A 79 9.30 5.48 -0.88
C GLY A 79 7.86 6.01 -0.95
N LEU A 80 7.52 6.87 0.02
CA LEU A 80 6.22 7.52 0.06
C LEU A 80 6.07 8.59 -1.01
N LEU A 81 4.88 8.67 -1.61
CA LEU A 81 4.54 9.80 -2.46
C LEU A 81 4.40 11.08 -1.64
N PRO A 82 5.06 12.19 -2.04
CA PRO A 82 4.86 13.49 -1.40
C PRO A 82 3.47 14.04 -1.75
N PRO A 83 2.91 14.98 -0.97
CA PRO A 83 1.58 15.52 -1.20
C PRO A 83 1.37 16.13 -2.60
N ASP A 84 2.43 16.64 -3.20
CA ASP A 84 2.47 17.24 -4.53
C ASP A 84 2.92 16.27 -5.64
N TRP A 85 2.95 14.95 -5.39
CA TRP A 85 3.40 13.92 -6.36
C TRP A 85 2.78 14.07 -7.74
N LYS A 86 1.52 14.48 -7.76
CA LYS A 86 0.71 14.80 -8.94
C LYS A 86 1.36 15.89 -9.82
N ALA A 87 1.89 16.94 -9.20
CA ALA A 87 2.58 18.04 -9.87
C ALA A 87 4.04 17.70 -10.24
N ARG A 88 4.62 16.65 -9.64
CA ARG A 88 6.01 16.20 -9.87
C ARG A 88 6.15 15.25 -11.07
N GLY A 89 5.22 15.29 -12.01
CA GLY A 89 5.31 14.53 -13.27
C GLY A 89 4.43 13.28 -13.34
N ALA A 90 3.38 13.18 -12.52
CA ALA A 90 2.36 12.16 -12.73
C ALA A 90 1.68 12.32 -14.09
N ALA A 91 1.48 11.22 -14.80
CA ALA A 91 0.73 11.19 -16.04
C ALA A 91 -0.78 11.23 -15.77
N TYR A 92 -1.46 12.17 -16.41
CA TYR A 92 -2.91 12.14 -16.49
C TYR A 92 -3.35 11.15 -17.57
N LEU A 93 -4.19 10.19 -17.21
CA LEU A 93 -4.66 9.14 -18.10
C LEU A 93 -6.10 9.36 -18.61
N GLY A 94 -6.75 10.45 -18.19
CA GLY A 94 -8.13 10.77 -18.57
C GLY A 94 -9.13 10.50 -17.44
N ARG A 95 -10.36 10.15 -17.83
CA ARG A 95 -11.48 9.91 -16.90
C ARG A 95 -11.97 8.47 -16.95
N ALA A 96 -12.43 7.96 -15.82
CA ALA A 96 -13.04 6.63 -15.71
C ALA A 96 -14.17 6.62 -14.67
N ARG A 97 -15.11 5.69 -14.80
CA ARG A 97 -16.16 5.44 -13.80
C ARG A 97 -15.69 4.34 -12.85
N VAL A 98 -15.61 4.64 -11.56
CA VAL A 98 -15.20 3.69 -10.51
C VAL A 98 -16.11 3.86 -9.31
N ASP A 99 -16.65 2.77 -8.76
CA ASP A 99 -17.56 2.77 -7.59
C ASP A 99 -18.74 3.76 -7.67
N GLY A 100 -19.20 4.04 -8.89
CA GLY A 100 -20.26 5.03 -9.16
C GLY A 100 -19.78 6.47 -9.37
N PHE A 101 -18.51 6.78 -9.08
CA PHE A 101 -17.89 8.11 -9.21
C PHE A 101 -17.22 8.33 -10.57
N ASP A 102 -17.35 9.54 -11.10
CA ASP A 102 -16.57 9.98 -12.26
C ASP A 102 -15.20 10.47 -11.78
N CYS A 103 -14.14 9.77 -12.15
CA CYS A 103 -12.82 9.97 -11.59
C CYS A 103 -11.83 10.49 -12.62
N HIS A 104 -11.01 11.46 -12.22
CA HIS A 104 -9.70 11.69 -12.81
C HIS A 104 -8.79 10.49 -12.54
N VAL A 105 -8.05 10.05 -13.54
CA VAL A 105 -7.10 8.93 -13.43
C VAL A 105 -5.68 9.44 -13.61
N TRP A 106 -4.83 9.15 -12.62
CA TRP A 106 -3.42 9.53 -12.60
C TRP A 106 -2.54 8.30 -12.48
N SER A 107 -1.35 8.34 -13.07
CA SER A 107 -0.32 7.32 -12.90
C SER A 107 1.03 7.95 -12.61
N ASN A 108 1.80 7.32 -11.72
CA ASN A 108 3.17 7.74 -11.43
C ASN A 108 4.24 6.81 -12.04
N PHE A 109 3.93 6.18 -13.18
CA PHE A 109 4.79 5.30 -14.02
C PHE A 109 5.46 4.10 -13.34
N LEU A 110 5.56 4.08 -12.01
CA LEU A 110 6.39 3.16 -11.25
C LEU A 110 5.54 2.21 -10.40
N PHE A 111 4.33 2.59 -9.95
CA PHE A 111 3.58 1.70 -9.04
C PHE A 111 2.08 1.94 -8.89
N ALA A 112 1.56 3.16 -9.10
CA ALA A 112 0.18 3.48 -8.72
C ALA A 112 -0.66 3.99 -9.89
N ARG A 113 -1.88 3.46 -10.02
CA ARG A 113 -3.01 4.25 -10.57
C ARG A 113 -3.80 4.83 -9.42
N TYR A 114 -4.15 6.10 -9.54
CA TYR A 114 -4.90 6.85 -8.54
C TYR A 114 -6.16 7.43 -9.17
N TYR A 115 -7.30 7.13 -8.55
CA TYR A 115 -8.61 7.55 -8.99
C TYR A 115 -9.15 8.60 -8.02
N GLU A 116 -9.45 9.78 -8.55
CA GLU A 116 -9.87 10.95 -7.79
C GLU A 116 -11.20 11.45 -8.31
N ASP A 117 -12.22 11.52 -7.46
CA ASP A 117 -13.53 12.03 -7.84
C ASP A 117 -13.40 13.45 -8.42
N VAL A 118 -13.93 13.65 -9.62
CA VAL A 118 -13.90 14.93 -10.34
C VAL A 118 -14.65 16.01 -9.56
N ALA A 119 -15.75 15.66 -8.88
CA ALA A 119 -16.59 16.62 -8.20
C ALA A 119 -15.96 17.16 -6.92
N THR A 120 -15.29 16.31 -6.15
CA THR A 120 -14.79 16.65 -4.81
C THR A 120 -13.28 16.65 -4.66
N GLY A 121 -12.54 16.05 -5.60
CA GLY A 121 -11.10 15.81 -5.47
C GLY A 121 -10.73 14.76 -4.43
N ARG A 122 -11.70 13.98 -3.90
CA ARG A 122 -11.43 12.93 -2.91
C ARG A 122 -10.94 11.65 -3.59
N PRO A 123 -10.05 10.87 -2.96
CA PRO A 123 -9.64 9.58 -3.49
C PRO A 123 -10.83 8.60 -3.48
N VAL A 124 -10.98 7.85 -4.57
CA VAL A 124 -12.01 6.82 -4.74
C VAL A 124 -11.38 5.42 -4.73
N ALA A 125 -10.28 5.23 -5.46
CA ALA A 125 -9.57 3.97 -5.50
C ALA A 125 -8.09 4.17 -5.81
N TRP A 126 -7.27 3.18 -5.43
CA TRP A 126 -5.86 3.07 -5.76
C TRP A 126 -5.59 1.69 -6.34
N ASN A 127 -4.73 1.61 -7.35
CA ASN A 127 -4.24 0.33 -7.84
C ASN A 127 -2.72 0.30 -7.70
N PHE A 128 -2.23 -0.53 -6.79
CA PHE A 128 -0.81 -0.75 -6.56
C PHE A 128 -0.41 -2.06 -7.24
N ILE A 129 0.15 -1.96 -8.45
CA ILE A 129 0.65 -3.13 -9.22
C ILE A 129 -0.39 -4.27 -9.28
N GLY A 130 -1.64 -3.93 -9.62
CA GLY A 130 -2.74 -4.86 -9.75
C GLY A 130 -3.46 -5.21 -8.43
N MET A 131 -3.05 -4.66 -7.29
CA MET A 131 -3.83 -4.67 -6.05
C MET A 131 -4.72 -3.44 -6.00
N GLU A 132 -5.99 -3.64 -6.33
CA GLU A 132 -6.99 -2.58 -6.26
C GLU A 132 -7.47 -2.41 -4.83
N ARG A 133 -7.46 -1.17 -4.36
CA ARG A 133 -7.93 -0.73 -3.05
C ARG A 133 -9.02 0.31 -3.26
N HIS A 134 -10.20 0.05 -2.73
CA HIS A 134 -11.35 0.95 -2.82
C HIS A 134 -11.47 1.74 -1.52
N VAL A 135 -11.66 3.04 -1.61
CA VAL A 135 -11.72 3.95 -0.46
C VAL A 135 -13.14 3.99 0.09
N LEU A 136 -13.31 3.54 1.34
CA LEU A 136 -14.58 3.57 2.06
C LEU A 136 -14.76 4.90 2.81
N SER A 137 -13.69 5.40 3.44
CA SER A 137 -13.66 6.71 4.09
C SER A 137 -12.31 7.37 3.90
N PHE A 138 -12.31 8.71 3.95
CA PHE A 138 -11.12 9.53 3.82
C PHE A 138 -11.29 10.79 4.67
N GLU A 139 -10.41 10.94 5.66
CA GLU A 139 -10.38 12.01 6.65
C GLU A 139 -9.06 12.78 6.54
N PRO A 140 -9.05 13.96 5.89
CA PRO A 140 -7.92 14.87 5.93
C PRO A 140 -7.59 15.28 7.37
N GLY A 141 -6.32 15.22 7.75
CA GLY A 141 -5.84 15.53 9.09
C GLY A 141 -6.00 14.38 10.10
N GLY A 142 -6.59 13.25 9.70
CA GLY A 142 -6.67 12.06 10.55
C GLY A 142 -5.27 11.55 10.92
N VAL A 143 -5.02 11.37 12.21
CA VAL A 143 -3.74 10.92 12.76
C VAL A 143 -3.93 9.71 13.65
N LEU A 144 -2.91 8.85 13.70
CA LEU A 144 -2.90 7.71 14.59
C LEU A 144 -2.62 8.16 16.03
N GLU A 145 -3.55 7.90 16.95
CA GLU A 145 -3.41 8.26 18.36
C GLU A 145 -2.29 7.48 19.06
N ASP A 146 -2.22 6.16 18.80
CA ASP A 146 -1.19 5.30 19.38
C ASP A 146 0.12 5.39 18.59
N SER A 147 1.00 6.29 19.04
CA SER A 147 2.32 6.49 18.43
C SER A 147 3.25 5.26 18.49
N SER A 148 2.99 4.28 19.36
CA SER A 148 3.80 3.06 19.46
C SER A 148 3.68 2.18 18.22
N MET A 149 2.59 2.33 17.46
CA MET A 149 2.29 1.52 16.29
C MET A 149 3.22 1.77 15.11
N TRP A 150 3.94 2.90 15.09
CA TRP A 150 4.89 3.28 14.03
C TRP A 150 6.26 2.60 14.15
N GLN A 151 6.59 2.03 15.30
CA GLN A 151 7.94 1.51 15.53
C GLN A 151 8.01 0.02 15.20
N ALA A 152 8.99 -0.33 14.37
CA ALA A 152 9.39 -1.72 14.17
C ALA A 152 10.01 -2.26 15.49
N PRO A 153 9.54 -3.40 16.02
CA PRO A 153 10.12 -3.98 17.23
C PRO A 153 11.54 -4.51 17.00
N ALA A 154 12.27 -4.79 18.10
CA ALA A 154 13.66 -5.25 18.04
C ALA A 154 13.88 -6.49 17.15
N TYR A 155 12.94 -7.45 17.14
CA TYR A 155 13.06 -8.67 16.32
C TYR A 155 13.07 -8.41 14.80
N CYS A 156 12.70 -7.20 14.34
CA CYS A 156 12.86 -6.80 12.95
C CYS A 156 14.33 -6.56 12.53
N PHE A 157 15.25 -6.48 13.49
CA PHE A 157 16.65 -6.10 13.26
C PHE A 157 17.65 -7.25 13.52
N ASP A 158 17.19 -8.42 14.00
CA ASP A 158 18.04 -9.52 14.47
C ASP A 158 18.67 -10.38 13.35
N GLY A 159 18.77 -9.85 12.12
CA GLY A 159 19.61 -10.41 11.05
C GLY A 159 19.20 -11.79 10.48
N SER A 160 18.08 -12.38 10.91
CA SER A 160 17.64 -13.72 10.51
C SER A 160 16.71 -13.76 9.29
N ASN A 161 16.29 -12.61 8.77
CA ASN A 161 15.50 -12.54 7.54
C ASN A 161 16.36 -12.10 6.36
N GLY A 162 17.20 -13.04 5.90
CA GLY A 162 17.89 -12.96 4.61
C GLY A 162 16.86 -12.86 3.49
N GLY A 163 16.67 -11.66 2.96
CA GLY A 163 15.94 -11.39 1.74
C GLY A 163 16.87 -11.26 0.54
N ASP A 164 17.76 -12.23 0.32
CA ASP A 164 18.18 -12.53 -1.05
C ASP A 164 17.08 -13.42 -1.64
N ALA A 165 16.40 -12.89 -2.66
CA ALA A 165 15.35 -13.62 -3.36
C ALA A 165 15.92 -14.92 -3.95
N ALA A 166 15.59 -16.05 -3.34
CA ALA A 166 15.79 -17.37 -3.91
C ALA A 166 14.46 -18.13 -3.91
N ASP A 167 14.14 -18.58 -5.12
CA ASP A 167 12.97 -19.33 -5.58
C ASP A 167 12.65 -20.55 -4.69
N GLY A 168 11.36 -20.81 -4.48
CA GLY A 168 10.89 -21.88 -3.60
C GLY A 168 9.38 -21.94 -3.51
N VAL A 169 8.76 -22.57 -4.50
CA VAL A 169 7.36 -23.00 -4.47
C VAL A 169 7.22 -24.17 -3.50
N ASP A 170 6.34 -24.06 -2.51
CA ASP A 170 5.57 -25.20 -1.99
C ASP A 170 4.31 -24.73 -1.26
N GLY A 171 3.19 -25.37 -1.59
CA GLY A 171 1.85 -24.98 -1.18
C GLY A 171 1.45 -25.54 0.18
N HIS A 172 1.05 -24.63 1.07
CA HIS A 172 0.00 -24.89 2.06
C HIS A 172 -0.57 -23.56 2.56
N GLY A 173 -1.89 -23.40 2.39
CA GLY A 173 -2.65 -22.20 2.73
C GLY A 173 -2.38 -21.72 4.15
N SER A 174 -1.63 -20.63 4.28
CA SER A 174 -1.37 -19.96 5.56
C SER A 174 -1.01 -18.50 5.33
N ARG A 175 -1.02 -17.66 6.37
CA ARG A 175 -0.66 -16.22 6.38
C ARG A 175 0.56 -15.85 5.53
N ALA A 176 1.47 -16.78 5.30
CA ALA A 176 2.58 -16.66 4.35
C ALA A 176 2.15 -16.34 2.91
N ASP A 177 0.99 -16.82 2.44
CA ASP A 177 0.46 -16.59 1.09
C ASP A 177 -0.05 -15.15 0.88
N LEU A 178 -0.59 -14.51 1.92
CA LEU A 178 -0.98 -13.09 1.88
C LEU A 178 0.25 -12.20 1.70
N VAL A 179 1.33 -12.52 2.42
CA VAL A 179 2.61 -11.83 2.30
C VAL A 179 3.28 -12.16 0.95
N ASN A 180 3.14 -13.39 0.44
CA ASN A 180 3.66 -13.79 -0.86
C ASN A 180 2.93 -13.10 -2.04
N SER A 181 1.62 -12.84 -1.90
CA SER A 181 0.84 -12.07 -2.86
C SER A 181 1.31 -10.61 -2.96
N MET A 182 1.84 -10.04 -1.87
CA MET A 182 2.47 -8.71 -1.89
C MET A 182 3.93 -8.75 -2.42
N ILE A 183 4.64 -9.87 -2.21
CA ILE A 183 6.08 -10.01 -2.58
C ILE A 183 6.32 -10.35 -4.05
N ARG A 184 5.45 -11.12 -4.73
CA ARG A 184 5.71 -11.57 -6.12
C ARG A 184 5.87 -10.45 -7.16
N PHE A 185 5.68 -9.19 -6.81
CA PHE A 185 5.73 -8.07 -7.75
C PHE A 185 6.72 -6.95 -7.38
N ALA A 186 7.38 -7.00 -6.22
CA ALA A 186 8.48 -6.06 -5.91
C ALA A 186 9.81 -6.45 -6.59
N GLY A 187 9.88 -7.65 -7.21
CA GLY A 187 11.10 -8.20 -7.82
C GLY A 187 11.09 -8.34 -9.34
N ALA A 188 10.07 -7.87 -10.07
CA ALA A 188 10.11 -7.90 -11.53
C ALA A 188 10.80 -6.63 -12.07
N PRO A 189 11.94 -6.74 -12.78
CA PRO A 189 12.50 -5.58 -13.46
C PRO A 189 11.48 -5.11 -14.51
N ALA A 190 11.25 -3.80 -14.57
CA ALA A 190 10.51 -3.19 -15.66
C ALA A 190 11.27 -3.46 -16.97
N ALA A 191 10.86 -4.48 -17.72
CA ALA A 191 11.27 -4.62 -19.10
C ALA A 191 10.71 -3.39 -19.85
N ALA A 192 11.62 -2.52 -20.31
CA ALA A 192 11.29 -1.41 -21.18
C ALA A 192 10.63 -1.99 -22.45
N ALA A 193 9.33 -1.77 -22.60
CA ALA A 193 8.66 -2.00 -23.86
C ALA A 193 9.10 -0.88 -24.82
N SER A 194 10.02 -1.22 -25.73
CA SER A 194 10.32 -0.44 -26.93
C SER A 194 9.05 -0.34 -27.77
N PHE A 195 8.61 0.88 -28.07
CA PHE A 195 7.65 1.14 -29.13
C PHE A 195 8.43 1.33 -30.42
N ASP A 196 8.47 0.30 -31.26
CA ASP A 196 8.75 0.46 -32.69
C ASP A 196 7.42 0.52 -33.45
N GLN A 197 7.23 1.68 -34.10
CA GLN A 197 6.36 2.05 -35.24
C GLN A 197 4.92 1.57 -35.30
#